data_AF-A0A6T7GD47-F1
#
_entry.id   AF-A0A6T7GD47-F1
#
_cell.length_a   1.000
_cell.length_b   1.000
_cell.length_c   1.000
_cell.angle_alpha   90.00
_cell.angle_beta   90.00
_cell.angle_gamma   90.00
#
_symmetry.space_group_name_H-M   'P 1'
#
loop_
_entity.id
_entity.type
_entity.pdbx_description
1 polymer ?
#
loop_
_entity_poly.entity_id
_entity_poly.type
_entity_poly.pdbx_seq_one_letter_code
_entity_poly.pdbx_strand_id
1 'polypeptide(L)'
;GCSLVRPNVWFCTDNKYCSWSKPKAVSAAYPKWLDRVEEGQKKVVVIECGAGLVIPSAHCESEDVTERFGTALIRINPTRDHMNPREPGGTGLPLGSADTLSRIWQRVERLRRA
;
A
#
# COMPACT_ATOMS: atom_id res chain seq x y z
N GLY A 1 20.20 29.78 21.53
CA GLY A 1 20.07 28.34 21.82
C GLY A 1 19.44 27.67 20.63
N CYS A 2 20.07 26.63 20.08
CA CYS A 2 19.50 25.87 18.97
C CYS A 2 18.41 24.95 19.55
N SER A 3 17.14 25.27 19.34
CA SER A 3 16.05 24.36 19.70
C SER A 3 16.01 23.23 18.68
N LEU A 4 16.28 22.00 19.11
CA LEU A 4 16.18 20.82 18.25
C LEU A 4 14.71 20.62 17.85
N VAL A 5 14.39 20.88 16.58
CA VAL A 5 13.07 20.62 16.02
C VAL A 5 12.97 19.18 15.54
N ARG A 6 11.84 18.51 15.83
CA ARG A 6 11.60 17.14 15.39
C ARG A 6 11.09 17.14 13.94
N PRO A 7 11.53 16.20 13.09
CA PRO A 7 10.89 15.98 11.80
C PRO A 7 9.40 15.66 11.96
N ASN A 8 8.60 16.10 11.00
CA ASN A 8 7.17 15.81 10.90
C ASN A 8 6.95 14.38 10.37
N VAL A 9 7.43 13.40 11.13
CA VAL A 9 7.20 11.98 10.91
C VAL A 9 6.56 11.39 12.16
N TRP A 10 5.77 10.34 11.96
CA TRP A 10 5.18 9.59 13.07
C TRP A 10 6.23 8.67 13.69
N PHE A 11 6.37 8.75 15.01
CA PHE A 11 7.13 7.82 15.81
C PHE A 11 6.17 6.96 16.63
N CYS A 12 6.54 5.69 16.87
CA CYS A 12 5.72 4.76 17.66
C CYS A 12 5.45 5.26 19.10
N THR A 13 6.23 6.23 19.59
CA THR A 13 6.09 6.87 20.90
C THR A 13 5.16 8.09 20.91
N ASP A 14 4.58 8.47 19.76
CA ASP A 14 3.80 9.70 19.58
C ASP A 14 2.39 9.66 20.17
N ASN A 15 1.96 8.51 20.67
CA ASN A 15 0.62 8.30 21.20
C ASN A 15 0.19 9.34 22.26
N LYS A 16 1.15 9.98 22.96
CA LYS A 16 0.92 11.02 23.98
C LYS A 16 1.16 12.45 23.49
N TYR A 17 1.73 12.66 22.31
CA TYR A 17 2.27 13.96 21.89
C TYR A 17 1.54 14.58 20.70
N CYS A 18 0.70 13.83 20.00
CA CYS A 18 -0.08 14.32 18.87
C CYS A 18 -1.54 14.60 19.25
N SER A 19 -2.01 15.84 19.05
CA SER A 19 -3.44 16.14 19.09
C SER A 19 -4.13 15.43 17.92
N TRP A 20 -5.09 14.54 18.21
CA TRP A 20 -5.76 13.68 17.23
C TRP A 20 -6.60 14.40 16.16
N SER A 21 -6.78 15.71 16.23
CA SER A 21 -7.69 16.46 15.33
C SER A 21 -7.21 16.55 13.87
N LYS A 22 -5.91 16.83 13.62
CA LYS A 22 -5.35 16.91 12.25
C LYS A 22 -5.12 15.54 11.60
N PRO A 23 -4.57 14.52 12.30
CA PRO A 23 -4.41 13.18 11.74
C PRO A 23 -5.74 12.55 11.31
N LYS A 24 -6.85 12.84 12.02
CA LYS A 24 -8.19 12.32 11.68
C LYS A 24 -8.67 12.73 10.28
N ALA A 25 -8.40 13.96 9.85
CA ALA A 25 -8.85 14.43 8.53
C ALA A 25 -8.10 13.73 7.38
N VAL A 26 -6.78 13.56 7.52
CA VAL A 26 -5.95 12.82 6.55
C VAL A 26 -6.32 11.33 6.57
N SER A 27 -6.49 10.76 7.76
CA SER A 27 -6.89 9.36 7.94
C SER A 27 -8.27 9.07 7.36
N ALA A 28 -9.22 10.02 7.37
CA ALA A 28 -10.55 9.83 6.81
C ALA A 28 -10.63 9.96 5.28
N ALA A 29 -9.62 10.56 4.62
CA ALA A 29 -9.64 10.75 3.17
C ALA A 29 -9.48 9.43 2.40
N TYR A 30 -8.69 8.50 2.93
CA TYR A 30 -8.41 7.22 2.31
C TYR A 30 -9.62 6.27 2.30
N PRO A 31 -10.31 5.99 3.43
CA PRO A 31 -11.54 5.20 3.42
C PRO A 31 -12.61 5.77 2.49
N LYS A 32 -12.83 7.10 2.53
CA LYS A 32 -13.78 7.78 1.63
C LYS A 32 -13.41 7.66 0.15
N TRP A 33 -12.13 7.51 -0.17
CA TRP A 33 -11.70 7.25 -1.54
C TRP A 33 -12.00 5.81 -1.95
N LEU A 34 -11.75 4.83 -1.06
CA LEU A 34 -12.13 3.44 -1.30
C LEU A 34 -13.64 3.30 -1.53
N ASP A 35 -14.46 3.96 -0.70
CA ASP A 35 -15.93 3.96 -0.85
C ASP A 35 -16.34 4.40 -2.27
N ARG A 36 -15.76 5.51 -2.76
CA ARG A 36 -16.04 6.01 -4.12
C ARG A 36 -15.55 5.09 -5.23
N VAL A 37 -14.46 4.36 -5.02
CA VAL A 37 -13.96 3.38 -6.00
C VAL A 37 -14.91 2.19 -6.08
N GLU A 38 -15.40 1.72 -4.92
CA GLU A 38 -16.37 0.63 -4.80
C GLU A 38 -17.73 1.00 -5.42
N GLU A 39 -18.28 2.16 -5.06
CA GLU A 39 -19.50 2.74 -5.66
C GLU A 39 -19.38 2.87 -7.19
N GLY A 40 -18.18 3.20 -7.68
CA GLY A 40 -17.89 3.33 -9.11
C GLY A 40 -17.75 2.01 -9.88
N GLN A 41 -17.86 0.86 -9.19
CA GLN A 41 -17.76 -0.50 -9.75
C GLN A 41 -16.56 -0.70 -10.70
N LYS A 42 -15.42 -0.09 -10.37
CA LYS A 42 -14.21 -0.18 -11.20
C LYS A 42 -13.56 -1.56 -11.04
N LYS A 43 -12.89 -2.04 -12.10
CA LYS A 43 -11.99 -3.18 -12.01
C LYS A 43 -10.71 -2.73 -11.28
N VAL A 44 -10.56 -3.17 -10.04
CA VAL A 44 -9.41 -2.84 -9.17
C VAL A 44 -8.41 -4.00 -9.18
N VAL A 45 -7.13 -3.70 -9.04
CA VAL A 45 -6.06 -4.65 -8.69
C VAL A 45 -5.22 -3.98 -7.60
N VAL A 46 -4.82 -4.74 -6.58
CA VAL A 46 -3.96 -4.22 -5.51
C VAL A 46 -2.51 -4.55 -5.83
N ILE A 47 -1.64 -3.53 -5.78
CA ILE A 47 -0.20 -3.67 -6.01
C ILE A 47 0.55 -3.12 -4.79
N GLU A 48 1.14 -4.01 -4.01
CA GLU A 48 1.98 -3.69 -2.86
C GLU A 48 3.43 -3.54 -3.30
N CYS A 49 4.09 -2.44 -2.90
CA CYS A 49 5.44 -2.10 -3.33
C CYS A 49 6.38 -1.91 -2.14
N GLY A 50 7.35 -2.81 -1.97
CA GLY A 50 8.43 -2.67 -0.99
C GLY A 50 7.98 -2.71 0.47
N ALA A 51 6.79 -3.24 0.76
CA ALA A 51 6.36 -3.49 2.14
C ALA A 51 7.22 -4.62 2.71
N GLY A 52 7.87 -4.33 3.84
CA GLY A 52 8.64 -5.31 4.60
C GLY A 52 7.87 -5.80 5.82
N LEU A 53 8.34 -6.87 6.43
CA LEU A 53 7.63 -7.56 7.51
C LEU A 53 7.73 -6.89 8.90
N VAL A 54 8.54 -5.81 9.04
CA VAL A 54 8.82 -5.18 10.34
C VAL A 54 7.60 -4.43 10.89
N ILE A 55 6.88 -3.72 10.02
CA ILE A 55 5.65 -3.00 10.38
C ILE A 55 4.55 -3.51 9.44
N PRO A 56 3.60 -4.33 9.93
CA PRO A 56 2.70 -5.09 9.06
C PRO A 56 1.58 -4.26 8.45
N SER A 57 1.45 -2.96 8.80
CA SER A 57 0.29 -2.15 8.41
C SER A 57 0.05 -2.09 6.90
N ALA A 58 1.11 -2.07 6.09
CA ALA A 58 0.97 -2.08 4.63
C ALA A 58 0.50 -3.44 4.08
N HIS A 59 0.90 -4.55 4.72
CA HIS A 59 0.43 -5.89 4.38
C HIS A 59 -1.05 -6.05 4.73
N CYS A 60 -1.42 -5.73 5.98
CA CYS A 60 -2.81 -5.81 6.42
C CYS A 60 -3.74 -4.95 5.56
N GLU A 61 -3.34 -3.71 5.25
CA GLU A 61 -4.15 -2.85 4.38
C GLU A 61 -4.28 -3.42 2.96
N SER A 62 -3.20 -3.96 2.40
CA SER A 62 -3.26 -4.58 1.06
C SER A 62 -4.18 -5.81 1.05
N GLU A 63 -4.18 -6.58 2.13
CA GLU A 63 -5.05 -7.75 2.35
C GLU A 63 -6.52 -7.33 2.53
N ASP A 64 -6.80 -6.39 3.42
CA ASP A 64 -8.14 -5.85 3.69
C ASP A 64 -8.78 -5.28 2.43
N VAL A 65 -8.02 -4.51 1.62
CA VAL A 65 -8.51 -3.98 0.34
C VAL A 65 -8.71 -5.10 -0.67
N THR A 66 -7.83 -6.11 -0.71
CA THR A 66 -7.98 -7.24 -1.62
C THR A 66 -9.25 -8.02 -1.32
N GLU A 67 -9.53 -8.28 -0.04
CA GLU A 67 -10.76 -8.93 0.43
C GLU A 67 -11.99 -8.07 0.12
N ARG A 68 -11.96 -6.78 0.49
CA ARG A 68 -13.06 -5.83 0.24
C ARG A 68 -13.50 -5.82 -1.22
N PHE A 69 -12.55 -5.82 -2.16
CA PHE A 69 -12.84 -5.74 -3.59
C PHE A 69 -12.91 -7.11 -4.28
N GLY A 70 -12.68 -8.22 -3.55
CA GLY A 70 -12.63 -9.57 -4.12
C GLY A 70 -11.66 -9.68 -5.30
N THR A 71 -10.49 -9.04 -5.20
CA THR A 71 -9.56 -8.87 -6.32
C THR A 71 -8.23 -9.60 -6.13
N ALA A 72 -7.30 -9.42 -7.08
CA ALA A 72 -5.95 -9.96 -7.03
C ALA A 72 -4.99 -9.00 -6.30
N LEU A 73 -4.08 -9.60 -5.53
CA LEU A 73 -2.98 -8.93 -4.85
C LEU A 73 -1.64 -9.30 -5.51
N ILE A 74 -0.91 -8.29 -5.98
CA ILE A 74 0.45 -8.41 -6.50
C ILE A 74 1.41 -7.75 -5.53
N ARG A 75 2.40 -8.50 -5.03
CA ARG A 75 3.42 -8.01 -4.11
C ARG A 75 4.75 -7.89 -4.84
N ILE A 76 5.38 -6.72 -4.80
CA ILE A 76 6.68 -6.46 -5.45
C ILE A 76 7.67 -6.05 -4.39
N ASN A 77 8.66 -6.90 -4.13
CA ASN A 77 9.74 -6.60 -3.19
C ASN A 77 11.01 -7.34 -3.59
N PRO A 78 12.19 -6.69 -3.72
CA PRO A 78 13.43 -7.40 -4.05
C PRO A 78 13.91 -8.34 -2.93
N THR A 79 13.41 -8.20 -1.70
CA THR A 79 13.75 -9.06 -0.57
C THR A 79 12.85 -10.30 -0.51
N ARG A 80 13.07 -11.18 0.49
CA ARG A 80 12.26 -12.37 0.71
C ARG A 80 10.81 -12.07 1.13
N ASP A 81 10.50 -10.80 1.40
CA ASP A 81 9.19 -10.36 1.87
C ASP A 81 8.16 -10.20 0.73
N HIS A 82 8.54 -10.51 -0.52
CA HIS A 82 7.61 -10.52 -1.68
C HIS A 82 6.49 -11.56 -1.55
N MET A 83 6.61 -12.51 -0.63
CA MET A 83 5.57 -13.45 -0.24
C MET A 83 5.47 -13.44 1.27
N ASN A 84 4.25 -13.29 1.82
CA ASN A 84 4.02 -13.60 3.23
C ASN A 84 3.91 -15.13 3.35
N PRO A 85 4.87 -15.83 3.98
CA PRO A 85 4.84 -17.29 4.05
C PRO A 85 3.68 -17.82 4.90
N ARG A 86 2.98 -16.96 5.63
CA ARG A 86 1.79 -17.32 6.41
C ARG A 86 0.50 -17.29 5.58
N GLU A 87 0.50 -16.69 4.38
CA GLU A 87 -0.73 -16.47 3.61
C GLU A 87 -0.50 -16.52 2.08
N PRO A 88 -0.97 -17.57 1.38
CA PRO A 88 -0.69 -17.78 -0.04
C PRO A 88 -1.50 -16.91 -1.02
N GLY A 89 -2.20 -15.87 -0.54
CA GLY A 89 -3.24 -15.14 -1.28
C GLY A 89 -2.78 -14.09 -2.31
N GLY A 90 -1.55 -14.14 -2.83
CA GLY A 90 -1.09 -13.15 -3.81
C GLY A 90 0.09 -13.59 -4.66
N THR A 91 0.31 -12.87 -5.76
CA THR A 91 1.47 -13.10 -6.64
C THR A 91 2.65 -12.29 -6.16
N GLY A 92 3.68 -12.95 -5.64
CA GLY A 92 4.93 -12.32 -5.22
C GLY A 92 5.94 -12.22 -6.37
N LEU A 93 6.50 -11.02 -6.55
CA LEU A 93 7.52 -10.71 -7.54
C LEU A 93 8.81 -10.26 -6.83
N PRO A 94 9.87 -11.10 -6.83
CA PRO A 94 11.15 -10.79 -6.19
C PRO A 94 11.98 -9.80 -7.02
N LEU A 95 11.43 -8.62 -7.30
CA LEU A 95 11.96 -7.62 -8.21
C LEU A 95 11.88 -6.22 -7.59
N GLY A 96 12.62 -5.27 -8.17
CA GLY A 96 12.48 -3.87 -7.79
C GLY A 96 11.15 -3.28 -8.27
N SER A 97 10.46 -2.54 -7.40
CA SER A 97 9.11 -2.01 -7.67
C SER A 97 9.08 -1.07 -8.88
N ALA A 98 10.04 -0.15 -9.01
CA ALA A 98 10.06 0.82 -10.11
C ALA A 98 10.21 0.15 -11.49
N ASP A 99 11.15 -0.79 -11.63
CA ASP A 99 11.36 -1.54 -12.87
C ASP A 99 10.14 -2.41 -13.20
N THR A 100 9.59 -3.09 -12.18
CA THR A 100 8.42 -3.96 -12.35
C THR A 100 7.18 -3.18 -12.79
N LEU A 101 6.88 -2.05 -12.13
CA LEU A 101 5.77 -1.17 -12.51
C LEU A 101 5.94 -0.63 -13.94
N SER A 102 7.16 -0.28 -14.32
CA SER A 102 7.47 0.18 -15.69
C SER A 102 7.18 -0.92 -16.72
N ARG A 103 7.56 -2.17 -16.44
CA ARG A 103 7.27 -3.32 -17.30
C ARG A 103 5.79 -3.64 -17.38
N ILE A 104 5.07 -3.60 -16.25
CA ILE A 104 3.62 -3.77 -16.20
C ILE A 104 2.93 -2.70 -17.03
N TRP A 105 3.31 -1.43 -16.87
CA TRP A 105 2.76 -0.32 -17.65
C TRP A 105 2.97 -0.51 -19.15
N GLN A 106 4.21 -0.82 -19.58
CA GLN A 106 4.48 -1.11 -20.98
C GLN A 106 3.63 -2.28 -21.52
N ARG A 107 3.39 -3.31 -20.70
CA ARG A 107 2.55 -4.45 -21.08
C ARG A 107 1.08 -4.03 -21.22
N VAL A 108 0.55 -3.25 -20.28
CA VAL A 108 -0.82 -2.71 -20.34
C VAL A 108 -1.01 -1.87 -21.60
N GLU A 109 -0.06 -0.99 -21.91
CA GLU A 109 -0.12 -0.14 -23.10
C GLU A 109 -0.10 -0.95 -24.40
N ARG A 110 0.70 -2.03 -24.48
CA ARG A 110 0.66 -2.93 -25.63
C ARG A 110 -0.68 -3.64 -25.77
N LEU A 111 -1.26 -4.11 -24.65
CA LEU A 111 -2.54 -4.81 -24.64
C LEU A 111 -3.72 -3.89 -24.99
N ARG A 112 -3.63 -2.59 -24.70
CA ARG A 112 -4.64 -1.60 -25.10
C ARG A 112 -4.66 -1.27 -26.59
N ARG A 113 -3.55 -1.51 -27.29
CA ARG A 113 -3.38 -1.20 -28.72
C ARG A 113 -3.63 -2.41 -29.63
N ALA A 114 -3.75 -3.60 -29.04
CA ALA A 114 -4.09 -4.84 -29.74
C ALA A 114 -5.61 -5.00 -29.80
#